data_AF-A0A9X3F4V3-F1
#
_entry.id   AF-A0A9X3F4V3-F1
#
_cell.length_a   1.000
_cell.length_b   1.000
_cell.length_c   1.000
_cell.angle_alpha   90.00
_cell.angle_beta   90.00
_cell.angle_gamma   90.00
#
_symmetry.space_group_name_H-M   'P 1'
#
loop_
_entity.id
_entity.type
_entity.pdbx_description
1 polymer ?
#
loop_
_entity_poly.entity_id
_entity_poly.type
_entity_poly.pdbx_seq_one_letter_code
_entity_poly.pdbx_strand_id
1 'polypeptide(L)'
;MGFDREAFFAKAIAEARDEHGDVAPPWARYPEIPARSIGWRMGYGESWAEVWHEWLSRAPSDRAWRLAYLKARAGASDLGGVGDVDGDAEAAC
;
A
#
# COMPACT_ATOMS: atom_id res chain seq x y z
N MET A 1 4.97 -0.92 30.00
CA MET A 1 5.57 -0.71 28.67
C MET A 1 4.45 -0.64 27.66
N GLY A 2 4.15 0.55 27.13
CA GLY A 2 3.27 0.66 25.97
C GLY A 2 4.10 0.32 24.72
N PHE A 3 3.56 -0.52 23.84
CA PHE A 3 4.11 -0.62 22.50
C PHE A 3 3.66 0.63 21.74
N ASP A 4 4.57 1.57 21.47
CA ASP A 4 4.27 2.77 20.70
C ASP A 4 4.11 2.40 19.21
N ARG A 5 2.91 1.91 18.85
CA ARG A 5 2.54 1.47 17.51
C ARG A 5 2.80 2.56 16.46
N GLU A 6 2.53 3.82 16.81
CA GLU A 6 2.79 4.96 15.94
C GLU A 6 4.28 5.17 15.68
N ALA A 7 5.12 5.08 16.72
CA ALA A 7 6.58 5.22 16.58
C ALA A 7 7.18 4.08 15.75
N PHE A 8 6.66 2.85 15.93
CA PHE A 8 7.03 1.71 15.09
C PHE A 8 6.74 1.98 13.61
N PHE A 9 5.51 2.38 13.27
CA PHE A 9 5.14 2.65 11.88
C PHE A 9 5.87 3.86 11.32
N ALA A 10 6.05 4.94 12.08
CA ALA A 10 6.79 6.11 11.63
C ALA A 10 8.23 5.75 11.25
N LYS A 11 8.89 4.93 12.08
CA LYS A 11 10.24 4.42 11.79
C LYS A 11 10.23 3.50 10.56
N ALA A 12 9.36 2.50 10.53
CA ALA A 12 9.29 1.53 9.43
C ALA A 12 9.00 2.21 8.09
N ILE A 13 8.10 3.20 8.07
CA ILE A 13 7.79 4.00 6.89
C ILE A 13 9.00 4.84 6.48
N ALA A 14 9.70 5.47 7.42
CA ALA A 14 10.89 6.27 7.11
C ALA A 14 12.01 5.43 6.48
N GLU A 15 12.22 4.20 6.95
CA GLU A 15 13.18 3.26 6.38
C GLU A 15 12.72 2.67 5.03
N ALA A 16 11.41 2.59 4.80
CA ALA A 16 10.81 2.00 3.61
C ALA A 16 10.65 2.97 2.43
N ARG A 17 10.79 4.28 2.67
CA ARG A 17 10.68 5.32 1.64
C ARG A 17 11.85 5.26 0.68
N ASP A 18 11.56 5.32 -0.60
CA ASP A 18 12.55 5.46 -1.65
C ASP A 18 12.92 6.94 -1.93
N GLU A 19 13.71 7.16 -2.99
CA GLU A 19 14.13 8.49 -3.45
C GLU A 19 12.97 9.44 -3.80
N HIS A 20 11.79 8.89 -4.11
CA HIS A 20 10.58 9.65 -4.41
C HIS A 20 9.69 9.85 -3.17
N GLY A 21 10.07 9.28 -2.02
CA GLY A 21 9.26 9.29 -0.80
C GLY A 21 8.12 8.26 -0.83
N ASP A 22 8.18 7.31 -1.76
CA ASP A 22 7.19 6.25 -1.91
C ASP A 22 7.61 5.00 -1.14
N VAL A 23 6.63 4.27 -0.62
CA VAL A 23 6.86 2.94 -0.05
C VAL A 23 6.53 1.89 -1.09
N ALA A 24 7.39 0.87 -1.25
CA ALA A 24 7.13 -0.23 -2.18
C ALA A 24 5.91 -1.05 -1.75
N PRO A 25 4.98 -1.37 -2.67
CA PRO A 25 3.84 -2.21 -2.33
C PRO A 25 4.29 -3.64 -1.98
N PRO A 26 3.46 -4.41 -1.26
CA PRO A 26 3.88 -5.70 -0.71
C PRO A 26 4.38 -6.69 -1.76
N TRP A 27 3.68 -6.80 -2.89
CA TRP A 27 4.07 -7.68 -4.02
C TRP A 27 5.35 -7.22 -4.74
N ALA A 28 5.73 -5.95 -4.67
CA ALA A 28 7.01 -5.47 -5.20
C ALA A 28 8.18 -5.76 -4.24
N ARG A 29 7.90 -5.77 -2.93
CA ARG A 29 8.91 -6.04 -1.89
C ARG A 29 9.16 -7.53 -1.67
N TYR A 30 8.11 -8.35 -1.77
CA TYR A 30 8.13 -9.80 -1.58
C TYR A 30 7.43 -10.50 -2.77
N PRO A 31 8.01 -10.46 -3.97
CA PRO A 31 7.46 -11.13 -5.14
C PRO A 31 7.40 -12.66 -5.00
N GLU A 32 8.16 -13.23 -4.06
CA GLU A 32 8.16 -14.65 -3.75
C GLU A 32 6.90 -15.14 -3.04
N ILE A 33 6.10 -14.25 -2.42
CA ILE A 33 4.85 -14.64 -1.76
C ILE A 33 3.73 -14.62 -2.81
N PRO A 34 3.10 -15.76 -3.13
CA PRO A 34 1.98 -15.79 -4.07
C PRO A 34 0.82 -14.91 -3.59
N ALA A 35 0.10 -14.24 -4.50
CA ALA A 35 -0.96 -13.27 -4.17
C ALA A 35 -2.05 -13.80 -3.21
N ARG A 36 -2.33 -15.11 -3.23
CA ARG A 36 -3.33 -15.78 -2.35
C ARG A 36 -2.70 -16.63 -1.24
N SER A 37 -1.41 -16.45 -0.99
CA SER A 37 -0.69 -17.19 0.03
C SER A 37 -1.07 -16.73 1.43
N ILE A 38 -1.07 -17.68 2.37
CA ILE A 38 -1.21 -17.38 3.80
C ILE A 38 -0.06 -16.51 4.32
N GLY A 39 1.08 -16.44 3.62
CA GLY A 39 2.21 -15.58 3.99
C GLY A 39 1.89 -14.08 4.02
N TRP A 40 0.80 -13.63 3.39
CA TRP A 40 0.30 -12.26 3.52
C TRP A 40 -0.49 -12.01 4.81
N ARG A 41 -0.94 -13.07 5.48
CA ARG A 41 -1.74 -13.03 6.71
C ARG A 41 -1.00 -13.60 7.93
N MET A 42 0.23 -14.06 7.73
CA MET A 42 1.05 -14.68 8.76
C MET A 42 2.52 -14.36 8.47
N GLY A 43 3.14 -13.56 9.34
CA GLY A 43 4.58 -13.30 9.30
C GLY A 43 4.97 -11.99 8.61
N TYR A 44 6.16 -11.96 7.99
CA TYR A 44 6.77 -10.72 7.47
C TYR A 44 5.97 -10.06 6.34
N GLY A 45 5.19 -10.83 5.58
CA GLY A 45 4.30 -10.30 4.55
C GLY A 45 3.15 -9.48 5.14
N GLU A 46 2.57 -9.94 6.26
CA GLU A 46 1.52 -9.21 6.98
C GLU A 46 2.06 -7.92 7.60
N SER A 47 3.18 -8.01 8.32
CA SER A 47 3.79 -6.84 8.97
C SER A 47 4.14 -5.74 7.96
N TRP A 48 4.63 -6.11 6.78
CA TRP A 48 4.90 -5.14 5.72
C TRP A 48 3.64 -4.60 5.07
N ALA A 49 2.60 -5.43 4.90
CA ALA A 49 1.31 -4.98 4.41
C ALA A 49 0.67 -3.94 5.34
N GLU A 50 0.80 -4.11 6.67
CA GLU A 50 0.37 -3.10 7.65
C GLU A 50 1.15 -1.79 7.51
N VAL A 51 2.48 -1.84 7.39
CA VAL A 51 3.33 -0.64 7.19
C VAL A 51 2.95 0.09 5.91
N TRP A 52 2.77 -0.66 4.80
CA TRP A 52 2.38 -0.09 3.53
C TRP A 52 0.98 0.51 3.57
N HIS A 53 0.03 -0.15 4.24
CA HIS A 53 -1.33 0.36 4.42
C HIS A 53 -1.34 1.65 5.25
N GLU A 54 -0.55 1.71 6.32
CA GLU A 54 -0.40 2.90 7.16
C GLU A 54 0.29 4.06 6.42
N TRP A 55 1.24 3.77 5.53
CA TRP A 55 1.78 4.80 4.64
C TRP A 55 0.73 5.29 3.63
N LEU A 56 -0.02 4.38 3.02
CA LEU A 56 -1.03 4.71 2.00
C LEU A 56 -2.23 5.49 2.59
N SER A 57 -2.55 5.28 3.87
CA SER A 57 -3.57 6.07 4.59
C SER A 57 -3.15 7.52 4.81
N ARG A 58 -1.83 7.77 4.89
CA ARG A 58 -1.21 9.11 5.03
C ARG A 58 -0.86 9.76 3.69
N ALA A 59 -0.79 8.97 2.62
CA ALA A 59 -0.55 9.44 1.27
C ALA A 59 -1.76 10.19 0.70
N PRO A 60 -1.61 10.94 -0.42
CA PRO A 60 -2.73 11.63 -1.06
C PRO A 60 -3.91 10.68 -1.31
N SER A 61 -5.11 11.12 -0.93
CA SER A 61 -6.33 10.34 -1.11
C SER A 61 -6.89 10.35 -2.53
N ASP A 62 -6.33 11.22 -3.37
CA ASP A 62 -6.73 11.41 -4.76
C ASP A 62 -6.66 10.11 -5.57
N ARG A 63 -7.76 9.82 -6.28
CA ARG A 63 -7.89 8.59 -7.08
C ARG A 63 -6.84 8.55 -8.19
N ALA A 64 -6.58 9.66 -8.86
CA ALA A 64 -5.63 9.71 -9.97
C ALA A 64 -4.19 9.47 -9.48
N TRP A 65 -3.82 10.09 -8.35
CA TRP A 65 -2.54 9.86 -7.68
C TRP A 65 -2.37 8.39 -7.27
N ARG A 66 -3.38 7.79 -6.62
CA ARG A 66 -3.34 6.37 -6.21
C ARG A 66 -3.23 5.42 -7.40
N LEU A 67 -3.97 5.68 -8.47
CA LEU A 67 -3.89 4.89 -9.69
C LEU A 67 -2.53 5.05 -10.36
N ALA A 68 -1.96 6.24 -10.41
CA ALA A 68 -0.62 6.47 -10.97
C ALA A 68 0.45 5.72 -10.16
N TYR A 69 0.41 5.83 -8.83
CA TYR A 69 1.30 5.10 -7.92
C TYR A 69 1.19 3.57 -8.12
N LEU A 70 -0.03 3.03 -8.12
CA LEU A 70 -0.25 1.60 -8.32
C LEU A 70 0.22 1.16 -9.71
N LYS A 71 -0.10 1.91 -10.78
CA LYS A 71 0.34 1.58 -12.15
C LYS A 71 1.86 1.59 -12.30
N ALA A 72 2.55 2.56 -11.67
CA ALA A 72 4.01 2.62 -11.68
C ALA A 72 4.67 1.40 -10.99
N ARG A 73 3.94 0.74 -10.07
CA ARG A 73 4.43 -0.39 -9.27
C ARG A 73 3.68 -1.71 -9.54
N ALA A 74 2.81 -1.75 -10.56
CA ALA A 74 1.97 -2.91 -10.91
C ALA A 74 2.72 -4.02 -11.69
N GLY A 75 4.03 -4.11 -11.51
CA GLY A 75 4.91 -4.99 -12.29
C GLY A 75 4.95 -6.47 -11.86
N ALA A 76 4.19 -6.90 -10.84
CA ALA A 76 4.19 -8.30 -10.41
C ALA A 76 2.81 -8.73 -9.92
N SER A 77 2.00 -9.16 -10.90
CA SER A 77 0.94 -10.16 -10.80
C SER A 77 -0.16 -9.99 -9.75
N ASP A 78 -1.37 -9.76 -10.26
CA ASP A 78 -2.65 -10.03 -9.60
C ASP A 78 -3.12 -8.98 -8.57
N LEU A 79 -3.38 -7.75 -9.04
CA LEU A 79 -4.40 -6.91 -8.40
C LEU A 79 -5.76 -7.58 -8.58
N GLY A 80 -6.09 -8.49 -7.67
CA GLY A 80 -7.44 -8.97 -7.46
C GLY A 80 -8.36 -7.79 -7.16
N GLY A 81 -9.07 -7.33 -8.18
CA GLY A 81 -10.35 -6.60 -8.08
C GLY A 81 -10.33 -5.30 -7.29
N VAL A 82 -9.70 -4.24 -7.82
CA VAL A 82 -10.26 -2.90 -7.60
C VAL A 82 -11.27 -2.66 -8.72
N GLY A 83 -12.54 -2.94 -8.42
CA GLY A 83 -13.64 -2.62 -9.31
C GLY A 83 -13.60 -1.13 -9.64
N ASP A 84 -13.60 -0.85 -10.93
CA ASP A 84 -13.83 0.46 -11.49
C ASP A 84 -15.16 1.00 -10.95
N VAL A 85 -15.09 1.98 -10.04
CA VAL A 85 -16.23 2.85 -9.71
C VAL A 85 -15.94 4.21 -10.35
N ASP A 86 -16.21 4.27 -11.64
CA ASP A 86 -16.54 5.53 -12.28
C ASP A 86 -17.90 5.96 -11.72
N GLY A 87 -17.85 6.89 -10.77
CA GLY A 87 -19.01 7.54 -10.17
C GLY A 87 -18.89 9.02 -10.41
N ASP A 88 -19.24 9.41 -11.64
CA ASP A 88 -19.66 10.76 -11.99
C ASP A 88 -20.65 11.29 -10.93
N ALA A 89 -20.32 12.43 -10.35
CA ALA A 89 -21.27 13.27 -9.62
C ALA A 89 -20.81 14.72 -9.79
N GLU A 90 -20.86 15.17 -11.04
CA GLU A 90 -21.14 16.56 -11.38
C GLU A 90 -22.43 17.03 -10.69
N ALA A 91 -22.43 18.32 -10.32
CA ALA A 91 -23.58 19.19 -10.11
C ALA A 91 -24.62 18.86 -8.99
N ALA A 92 -24.65 19.73 -7.98
CA ALA A 92 -25.82 20.59 -7.74
C ALA A 92 -25.47 21.72 -6.76
N CYS A 93 -26.00 22.91 -7.07
CA CYS A 93 -25.89 24.19 -6.37
C CYS A 93 -26.21 24.17 -4.87
#